data_AF-A0A5B8MX01-F1
#
_entry.id   AF-A0A5B8MX01-F1
#
_cell.length_a   1.000
_cell.length_b   1.000
_cell.length_c   1.000
_cell.angle_alpha   90.00
_cell.angle_beta   90.00
_cell.angle_gamma   90.00
#
_symmetry.space_group_name_H-M   'P 1'
#
loop_
_entity.id
_entity.type
_entity.pdbx_description
1 polymer ?
#
loop_
_entity_poly.entity_id
_entity_poly.type
_entity_poly.pdbx_seq_one_letter_code
_entity_poly.pdbx_strand_id
1 'polypeptide(L)'
;MVLETLFSDFKVSAHVDENEASPSPGPRWAHTFSALHEIGEAYLIGGVTSAKDLSALDESVYCLNLRTLKWEEVETEKGTECGVCSRRAFHTTTQVSDYELVVFGGWTGIKERDNAVYVFNALKREWTFPQISGRTRPEPRQGHSATKINAADIAVYGGWSGESFCDSLYILDTCAWSWTKVETFGISPQLADHTCYMKEWWLHFSGGFGADGENAMTHSLDLVTKEWSEQAESGRTALLDFSLDRIAEVGQSELRIGPYLVRFGGCDVSSGLYEDRNYSNVLEARQIRGGEDAKIPSKATHHNRASSSDVNYGPVQVDLISPRAYHSCTQASKFCVLAYGGRDKAQAFGDLWIIMLPEKIVLDQQAGSKTESRSVEPNEVVLHSRVHPSLLQGTAREERLIERHVARSQITDLVSDLRNSVADKDTNLKLERMNHRNKIEWLKEQIESVQTDLQKLHSYKESLDQVQQLESGEGNEE
;
A
#
# COMPACT_ATOMS: atom_id res chain seq x y z
N MET A 1 -12.71 -8.84 -5.03
CA MET A 1 -13.10 -9.77 -6.11
C MET A 1 -12.05 -9.98 -7.20
N VAL A 2 -11.64 -9.00 -8.02
CA VAL A 2 -10.72 -9.27 -9.18
C VAL A 2 -9.28 -9.63 -8.75
N LEU A 3 -8.72 -8.96 -7.73
CA LEU A 3 -7.42 -9.35 -7.16
C LEU A 3 -7.46 -10.71 -6.45
N GLU A 4 -8.60 -11.09 -5.87
CA GLU A 4 -8.79 -12.42 -5.24
C GLU A 4 -8.90 -13.54 -6.29
N THR A 5 -9.38 -13.23 -7.50
CA THR A 5 -9.43 -14.20 -8.61
C THR A 5 -8.12 -14.30 -9.38
N LEU A 6 -7.27 -13.26 -9.37
CA LEU A 6 -5.94 -13.31 -9.99
C LEU A 6 -4.92 -14.15 -9.21
N PHE A 7 -5.10 -14.30 -7.89
CA PHE A 7 -4.11 -14.90 -6.99
C PHE A 7 -4.69 -16.02 -6.10
N SER A 8 -5.57 -16.87 -6.66
CA SER A 8 -6.26 -17.94 -5.92
C SER A 8 -5.37 -19.12 -5.52
N ASP A 9 -4.13 -19.20 -6.02
CA ASP A 9 -3.17 -20.23 -5.66
C ASP A 9 -1.90 -19.58 -5.08
N PHE A 10 -1.46 -20.07 -3.92
CA PHE A 10 -0.29 -19.59 -3.20
C PHE A 10 0.94 -19.52 -4.12
N LYS A 11 1.29 -18.30 -4.57
CA LYS A 11 2.59 -17.96 -5.13
C LYS A 11 2.97 -16.59 -4.60
N VAL A 12 4.09 -16.53 -3.89
CA VAL A 12 4.95 -15.35 -3.92
C VAL A 12 5.39 -15.22 -5.38
N SER A 13 4.62 -14.51 -6.21
CA SER A 13 5.00 -14.33 -7.61
C SER A 13 6.06 -13.24 -7.67
N ALA A 14 7.31 -13.68 -7.85
CA ALA A 14 8.41 -12.81 -8.18
C ALA A 14 8.14 -12.11 -9.52
N HIS A 15 8.46 -10.81 -9.54
CA HIS A 15 8.68 -10.00 -10.74
C HIS A 15 7.48 -9.83 -11.69
N VAL A 16 6.94 -8.61 -11.74
CA VAL A 16 6.17 -8.17 -12.90
C VAL A 16 7.21 -7.85 -14.00
N ASP A 17 7.23 -8.65 -15.07
CA ASP A 17 8.10 -8.44 -16.24
C ASP A 17 7.90 -7.01 -16.81
N GLU A 18 8.98 -6.24 -16.91
CA GLU A 18 9.05 -4.87 -17.44
C GLU A 18 8.90 -4.80 -18.99
N ASN A 19 8.05 -5.62 -19.60
CA ASN A 19 7.95 -5.70 -21.06
C ASN A 19 7.06 -4.62 -21.72
N GLU A 20 6.66 -3.58 -21.00
CA GLU A 20 6.15 -2.34 -21.60
C GLU A 20 6.72 -1.14 -20.86
N ALA A 21 7.13 -0.11 -21.61
CA ALA A 21 7.79 1.13 -21.17
C ALA A 21 6.89 2.04 -20.29
N SER A 22 6.31 1.50 -19.22
CA SER A 22 5.64 2.26 -18.18
C SER A 22 6.67 2.98 -17.33
N PRO A 23 6.47 4.25 -16.95
CA PRO A 23 7.37 4.92 -16.01
C PRO A 23 7.31 4.19 -14.65
N SER A 24 8.35 3.43 -14.34
CA SER A 24 8.55 2.76 -13.05
C SER A 24 9.15 3.75 -12.04
N PRO A 25 8.77 3.70 -10.75
CA PRO A 25 9.41 4.51 -9.72
C PRO A 25 10.92 4.22 -9.56
N GLY A 26 11.38 3.07 -10.03
CA GLY A 26 12.78 2.64 -9.90
C GLY A 26 13.22 2.45 -8.43
N PRO A 27 14.50 2.11 -8.22
CA PRO A 27 15.02 1.81 -6.90
C PRO A 27 14.92 2.97 -5.91
N ARG A 28 14.36 2.72 -4.72
CA ARG A 28 14.23 3.73 -3.66
C ARG A 28 13.94 3.17 -2.27
N TRP A 29 14.21 3.98 -1.26
CA TRP A 29 13.97 3.65 0.15
C TRP A 29 13.54 4.90 0.94
N ALA A 30 13.00 4.69 2.15
CA ALA A 30 12.43 5.74 3.00
C ALA A 30 11.35 6.61 2.31
N HIS A 31 10.70 6.04 1.29
CA HIS A 31 9.48 6.55 0.67
C HIS A 31 8.26 6.07 1.45
N THR A 32 7.10 6.59 1.12
CA THR A 32 5.81 6.06 1.60
C THR A 32 5.03 5.42 0.47
N PHE A 33 4.26 4.38 0.77
CA PHE A 33 3.38 3.71 -0.18
C PHE A 33 2.01 3.49 0.45
N SER A 34 0.93 3.99 -0.18
CA SER A 34 -0.41 3.97 0.40
C SER A 34 -1.47 3.63 -0.63
N ALA A 35 -2.23 2.55 -0.40
CA ALA A 35 -3.38 2.20 -1.19
C ALA A 35 -4.60 3.05 -0.84
N LEU A 36 -5.32 3.49 -1.87
CA LEU A 36 -6.61 4.13 -1.82
C LEU A 36 -7.63 3.15 -2.43
N HIS A 37 -8.14 2.24 -1.60
CA HIS A 37 -8.93 1.09 -2.04
C HIS A 37 -10.17 1.48 -2.87
N GLU A 38 -10.87 2.53 -2.45
CA GLU A 38 -12.11 2.99 -3.08
C GLU A 38 -11.93 3.41 -4.54
N ILE A 39 -10.75 3.93 -4.89
CA ILE A 39 -10.43 4.34 -6.26
C ILE A 39 -9.56 3.31 -7.01
N GLY A 40 -9.13 2.24 -6.33
CA GLY A 40 -8.37 1.14 -6.92
C GLY A 40 -6.93 1.50 -7.31
N GLU A 41 -6.31 2.43 -6.59
CA GLU A 41 -4.97 2.96 -6.88
C GLU A 41 -4.10 2.93 -5.62
N ALA A 42 -2.79 2.82 -5.78
CA ALA A 42 -1.83 3.00 -4.69
C ALA A 42 -0.76 4.02 -5.07
N TYR A 43 -0.44 4.91 -4.14
CA TYR A 43 0.44 6.04 -4.39
C TYR A 43 1.76 5.87 -3.65
N LEU A 44 2.85 6.00 -4.39
CA LEU A 44 4.20 6.08 -3.87
C LEU A 44 4.67 7.53 -3.91
N ILE A 45 5.15 8.03 -2.78
CA ILE A 45 5.56 9.43 -2.62
C ILE A 45 6.99 9.48 -2.04
N GLY A 46 7.85 10.22 -2.73
CA GLY A 46 9.20 10.56 -2.29
C GLY A 46 10.16 9.37 -2.12
N GLY A 47 11.06 9.51 -1.15
CA GLY A 47 12.15 8.59 -0.86
C GLY A 47 13.51 9.04 -1.39
N VAL A 48 14.52 8.22 -1.15
CA VAL A 48 15.89 8.37 -1.65
C VAL A 48 16.13 7.31 -2.72
N THR A 49 16.58 7.71 -3.90
CA THR A 49 16.77 6.80 -5.06
C THR A 49 18.15 6.14 -5.10
N SER A 50 19.10 6.64 -4.32
CA SER A 50 20.45 6.08 -4.20
C SER A 50 20.66 5.47 -2.81
N ALA A 51 21.30 4.31 -2.74
CA ALA A 51 21.74 3.74 -1.46
C ALA A 51 22.94 4.49 -0.86
N LYS A 52 23.73 5.18 -1.70
CA LYS A 52 25.00 5.82 -1.32
C LYS A 52 24.91 7.33 -1.19
N ASP A 53 23.97 7.95 -1.90
CA ASP A 53 23.79 9.39 -1.92
C ASP A 53 22.44 9.74 -1.30
N LEU A 54 22.47 10.16 -0.03
CA LEU A 54 21.27 10.60 0.68
C LEU A 54 20.64 11.83 0.04
N SER A 55 21.39 12.64 -0.71
CA SER A 55 20.86 13.84 -1.36
C SER A 55 19.99 13.53 -2.59
N ALA A 56 19.97 12.28 -3.06
CA ALA A 56 19.16 11.78 -4.16
C ALA A 56 17.68 11.62 -3.75
N LEU A 57 17.10 12.66 -3.16
CA LEU A 57 15.70 12.76 -2.77
C LEU A 57 14.82 12.96 -4.00
N ASP A 58 13.73 12.22 -4.07
CA ASP A 58 12.74 12.33 -5.12
C ASP A 58 11.52 13.17 -4.71
N GLU A 59 10.98 13.94 -5.64
CA GLU A 59 9.74 14.72 -5.51
C GLU A 59 8.58 14.12 -6.30
N SER A 60 8.84 13.16 -7.19
CA SER A 60 7.80 12.56 -8.01
C SER A 60 6.80 11.74 -7.19
N VAL A 61 5.57 11.74 -7.68
CA VAL A 61 4.48 10.92 -7.18
C VAL A 61 4.22 9.85 -8.23
N TYR A 62 4.20 8.59 -7.82
CA TYR A 62 3.86 7.48 -8.70
C TYR A 62 2.55 6.85 -8.27
N CYS A 63 1.73 6.47 -9.24
CA CYS A 63 0.48 5.75 -9.02
C CYS A 63 0.62 4.34 -9.61
N LEU A 64 0.27 3.34 -8.81
CA LEU A 64 0.09 1.97 -9.22
C LEU A 64 -1.40 1.69 -9.35
N ASN A 65 -1.83 1.33 -10.56
CA ASN A 65 -3.19 0.83 -10.73
C ASN A 65 -3.29 -0.57 -10.11
N LEU A 66 -4.14 -0.75 -9.09
CA LEU A 66 -4.22 -2.02 -8.36
C LEU A 66 -4.87 -3.15 -9.17
N ARG A 67 -5.55 -2.85 -10.28
CA ARG A 67 -6.14 -3.86 -11.16
C ARG A 67 -5.16 -4.37 -12.21
N THR A 68 -4.39 -3.45 -12.81
CA THR A 68 -3.48 -3.77 -13.93
C THR A 68 -2.04 -3.93 -13.50
N LEU A 69 -1.69 -3.50 -12.28
CA LEU A 69 -0.33 -3.44 -11.74
C LEU A 69 0.63 -2.61 -12.61
N LYS A 70 0.08 -1.65 -13.37
CA LYS A 70 0.88 -0.72 -14.18
C LYS A 70 1.14 0.56 -13.40
N TRP A 71 2.37 1.03 -13.48
CA TRP A 71 2.82 2.28 -12.90
C TRP A 71 2.59 3.44 -13.86
N GLU A 72 2.20 4.58 -13.30
CA GLU A 72 2.24 5.88 -13.97
C GLU A 72 2.96 6.88 -13.07
N GLU A 73 3.75 7.76 -13.66
CA GLU A 73 4.21 8.96 -12.97
C GLU A 73 3.09 9.99 -13.03
N VAL A 74 2.72 10.52 -11.86
CA VAL A 74 1.61 11.46 -11.74
C VAL A 74 2.12 12.84 -12.05
N GLU A 75 1.60 13.43 -13.13
CA GLU A 75 1.76 14.84 -13.41
C GLU A 75 1.02 15.66 -12.34
N THR A 76 1.79 16.26 -11.44
CA THR A 76 1.27 17.22 -10.46
C THR A 76 1.52 18.64 -10.98
N GLU A 77 0.60 19.56 -10.73
CA GLU A 77 0.75 20.95 -11.20
C GLU A 77 2.05 21.56 -10.64
N LYS A 78 3.01 21.80 -11.53
CA LYS A 78 4.26 22.48 -11.21
C LYS A 78 4.00 23.99 -11.23
N GLY A 79 4.05 24.63 -10.07
CA GLY A 79 4.24 26.09 -9.99
C GLY A 79 2.99 26.97 -9.92
N THR A 80 1.89 26.51 -9.31
CA THR A 80 0.87 27.45 -8.78
C THR A 80 1.30 27.95 -7.40
N GLU A 81 0.80 29.12 -6.98
CA GLU A 81 1.22 29.84 -5.75
C GLU A 81 1.03 29.03 -4.45
N CYS A 82 0.39 27.86 -4.52
CA CYS A 82 0.37 26.82 -3.50
C CYS A 82 1.32 25.68 -3.92
N GLY A 83 2.53 25.68 -3.35
CA GLY A 83 3.70 24.95 -3.87
C GLY A 83 3.57 23.44 -4.07
N VAL A 84 4.52 22.82 -4.73
CA VAL A 84 4.59 21.35 -4.84
C VAL A 84 5.06 20.78 -3.50
N CYS A 85 4.61 19.58 -3.11
CA CYS A 85 5.21 18.87 -1.98
C CYS A 85 6.70 18.64 -2.29
N SER A 86 7.58 19.22 -1.48
CA SER A 86 9.02 19.12 -1.74
C SER A 86 9.50 17.67 -1.62
N ARG A 87 10.55 17.33 -2.38
CA ARG A 87 11.32 16.09 -2.22
C ARG A 87 11.58 15.76 -0.75
N ARG A 88 11.34 14.50 -0.36
CA ARG A 88 11.42 14.09 1.06
C ARG A 88 11.60 12.59 1.27
N ALA A 89 12.23 12.22 2.38
CA ALA A 89 12.34 10.84 2.87
C ALA A 89 11.96 10.75 4.35
N PHE A 90 11.69 9.53 4.85
CA PHE A 90 11.34 9.26 6.26
C PHE A 90 10.13 10.08 6.76
N HIS A 91 9.25 10.45 5.85
CA HIS A 91 7.96 11.09 6.11
C HIS A 91 6.89 10.01 6.29
N THR A 92 5.70 10.43 6.70
CA THR A 92 4.53 9.54 6.78
C THR A 92 3.46 9.98 5.79
N THR A 93 2.70 9.00 5.32
CA THR A 93 1.43 9.23 4.62
C THR A 93 0.30 8.54 5.36
N THR A 94 -0.84 9.20 5.45
CA THR A 94 -2.02 8.64 6.11
C THR A 94 -3.26 8.94 5.27
N GLN A 95 -4.03 7.90 4.96
CA GLN A 95 -5.30 8.04 4.25
C GLN A 95 -6.36 8.69 5.15
N VAL A 96 -6.83 9.87 4.78
CA VAL A 96 -7.86 10.60 5.56
C VAL A 96 -9.25 10.47 4.95
N SER A 97 -9.36 10.29 3.64
CA SER A 97 -10.60 10.01 2.93
C SER A 97 -10.39 8.96 1.84
N ASP A 98 -11.43 8.66 1.07
CA ASP A 98 -11.40 7.67 -0.02
C ASP A 98 -10.36 8.01 -1.10
N TYR A 99 -9.96 9.28 -1.20
CA TYR A 99 -9.07 9.79 -2.24
C TYR A 99 -8.00 10.80 -1.74
N GLU A 100 -7.91 11.08 -0.43
CA GLU A 100 -6.93 12.03 0.11
C GLU A 100 -5.91 11.35 1.02
N LEU A 101 -4.65 11.69 0.77
CA LEU A 101 -3.51 11.32 1.61
C LEU A 101 -2.96 12.57 2.29
N VAL A 102 -2.83 12.53 3.61
CA VAL A 102 -2.04 13.51 4.36
C VAL A 102 -0.59 13.06 4.36
N VAL A 103 0.32 13.97 4.03
CA VAL A 103 1.76 13.79 4.09
C VAL A 103 2.31 14.68 5.20
N PHE A 104 3.05 14.11 6.14
CA PHE A 104 3.58 14.85 7.27
C PHE A 104 5.06 14.55 7.53
N GLY A 105 5.81 15.62 7.80
CA GLY A 105 7.21 15.59 8.21
C GLY A 105 8.17 14.98 7.19
N GLY A 106 9.23 14.35 7.69
CA GLY A 106 10.33 13.81 6.89
C GLY A 106 11.47 14.79 6.64
N TRP A 107 12.48 14.36 5.90
CA TRP A 107 13.70 15.10 5.63
C TRP A 107 13.79 15.53 4.18
N THR A 108 14.04 16.83 3.97
CA THR A 108 13.97 17.49 2.65
C THR A 108 15.32 17.92 2.10
N GLY A 109 16.42 17.64 2.81
CA GLY A 109 17.79 18.06 2.47
C GLY A 109 18.06 19.58 2.51
N ILE A 110 17.05 20.44 2.34
CA ILE A 110 17.17 21.91 2.30
C ILE A 110 16.69 22.54 3.63
N LYS A 111 15.58 22.05 4.17
CA LYS A 111 15.08 22.37 5.52
C LYS A 111 15.23 21.08 6.31
N GLU A 112 16.27 21.00 7.15
CA GLU A 112 16.46 19.80 7.95
C GLU A 112 15.22 19.58 8.81
N ARG A 113 14.51 18.53 8.41
CA ARG A 113 13.22 18.10 8.94
C ARG A 113 12.11 19.10 8.63
N ASP A 114 10.93 18.56 8.38
CA ASP A 114 9.74 19.33 8.05
C ASP A 114 8.64 19.05 9.07
N ASN A 115 7.74 20.01 9.25
CA ASN A 115 6.48 19.86 9.98
C ASN A 115 5.30 20.48 9.20
N ALA A 116 5.49 20.80 7.92
CA ALA A 116 4.38 21.14 7.06
C ALA A 116 3.48 19.91 6.84
N VAL A 117 2.18 20.18 6.76
CA VAL A 117 1.15 19.21 6.41
C VAL A 117 0.80 19.46 4.95
N TYR A 118 0.92 18.42 4.12
CA TYR A 118 0.50 18.44 2.73
C TYR A 118 -0.67 17.48 2.56
N VAL A 119 -1.59 17.82 1.66
CA VAL A 119 -2.70 16.93 1.32
C VAL A 119 -2.66 16.67 -0.18
N PHE A 120 -2.48 15.41 -0.55
CA PHE A 120 -2.55 14.97 -1.92
C PHE A 120 -3.96 14.48 -2.23
N ASN A 121 -4.62 15.09 -3.21
CA ASN A 121 -5.92 14.66 -3.72
C ASN A 121 -5.72 13.77 -4.95
N ALA A 122 -5.95 12.47 -4.81
CA ALA A 122 -5.72 11.49 -5.88
C ALA A 122 -6.65 11.64 -7.08
N LEU A 123 -7.90 12.09 -6.88
CA LEU A 123 -8.85 12.31 -7.98
C LEU A 123 -8.42 13.47 -8.88
N LYS A 124 -7.89 14.54 -8.27
CA LYS A 124 -7.43 15.74 -8.98
C LYS A 124 -5.95 15.69 -9.35
N ARG A 125 -5.18 14.80 -8.72
CA ARG A 125 -3.71 14.74 -8.80
C ARG A 125 -3.04 16.05 -8.39
N GLU A 126 -3.63 16.71 -7.40
CA GLU A 126 -3.25 18.04 -6.93
C GLU A 126 -2.82 18.02 -5.47
N TRP A 127 -1.85 18.88 -5.16
CA TRP A 127 -1.45 19.17 -3.79
C TRP A 127 -2.25 20.33 -3.23
N THR A 128 -2.64 20.23 -1.97
CA THR A 128 -3.26 21.34 -1.23
C THR A 128 -2.59 21.55 0.13
N PHE A 129 -2.68 22.80 0.58
CA PHE A 129 -2.05 23.29 1.81
C PHE A 129 -3.14 23.72 2.77
N PRO A 130 -3.51 22.85 3.72
CA PRO A 130 -4.47 23.26 4.71
C PRO A 130 -3.90 24.40 5.56
N GLN A 131 -4.74 25.39 5.85
CA GLN A 131 -4.38 26.42 6.82
C GLN A 131 -4.37 25.79 8.20
N ILE A 132 -3.17 25.46 8.68
CA ILE A 132 -3.00 24.83 9.98
C ILE A 132 -3.26 25.86 11.09
N SER A 133 -4.22 25.54 11.95
CA SER A 133 -4.58 26.29 13.14
C SER A 133 -4.12 25.58 14.42
N GLY A 134 -4.23 26.25 15.58
CA GLY A 134 -3.81 25.71 16.88
C GLY A 134 -2.50 26.30 17.41
N ARG A 135 -2.34 26.26 18.74
CA ARG A 135 -1.19 26.86 19.45
C ARG A 135 0.03 25.95 19.53
N THR A 136 -0.17 24.63 19.46
CA THR A 136 0.88 23.62 19.70
C THR A 136 1.03 22.75 18.46
N ARG A 137 2.00 23.08 17.60
CA ARG A 137 2.35 22.27 16.44
C ARG A 137 3.53 21.36 16.76
N PRO A 138 3.61 20.14 16.19
CA PRO A 138 4.78 19.31 16.33
C PRO A 138 6.00 20.02 15.73
N GLU A 139 7.14 19.80 16.38
CA GLU A 139 8.45 20.16 15.87
C GLU A 139 8.74 19.39 14.56
N PRO A 140 9.53 19.97 13.64
CA PRO A 140 10.01 19.26 12.44
C PRO A 140 10.59 17.87 12.76
N ARG A 141 10.14 16.79 12.10
CA ARG A 141 10.44 15.40 12.58
C ARG A 141 10.42 14.25 11.56
N GLN A 142 11.31 13.27 11.78
CA GLN A 142 11.80 12.01 11.09
C GLN A 142 11.40 10.69 11.63
N GLY A 143 11.00 9.73 10.80
CA GLY A 143 10.84 8.36 11.27
C GLY A 143 9.89 8.34 12.45
N HIS A 144 8.95 9.28 12.45
CA HIS A 144 7.83 9.31 13.35
C HIS A 144 6.81 8.36 12.77
N SER A 145 5.92 7.87 13.60
CA SER A 145 4.73 7.17 13.13
C SER A 145 3.57 8.14 12.99
N ALA A 146 2.70 7.87 12.02
CA ALA A 146 1.41 8.53 11.87
C ALA A 146 0.34 7.46 11.63
N THR A 147 -0.69 7.45 12.48
CA THR A 147 -1.73 6.44 12.46
C THR A 147 -3.09 7.10 12.50
N LYS A 148 -3.96 6.77 11.55
CA LYS A 148 -5.36 7.19 11.57
C LYS A 148 -6.04 6.56 12.78
N ILE A 149 -6.63 7.38 13.67
CA ILE A 149 -7.26 6.90 14.90
C ILE A 149 -8.80 6.91 14.86
N ASN A 150 -9.36 7.74 13.97
CA ASN A 150 -10.79 7.75 13.68
C ASN A 150 -11.01 8.35 12.26
N ALA A 151 -12.25 8.71 11.92
CA ALA A 151 -12.58 9.26 10.61
C ALA A 151 -11.85 10.60 10.28
N ALA A 152 -11.48 11.39 11.28
CA ALA A 152 -10.97 12.75 11.12
C ALA A 152 -9.59 13.00 11.76
N ASP A 153 -9.09 12.09 12.59
CA ASP A 153 -7.90 12.36 13.40
C ASP A 153 -6.75 11.42 13.06
N ILE A 154 -5.55 12.00 13.01
CA ILE A 154 -4.28 11.28 12.87
C ILE A 154 -3.47 11.47 14.15
N ALA A 155 -3.07 10.37 14.78
CA ALA A 155 -2.08 10.37 15.84
C ALA A 155 -0.67 10.36 15.26
N VAL A 156 0.17 11.29 15.69
CA VAL A 156 1.58 11.41 15.31
C VAL A 156 2.42 11.27 16.57
N TYR A 157 3.36 10.33 16.55
CA TYR A 157 4.20 10.03 17.69
C TYR A 157 5.67 9.87 17.32
N GLY A 158 6.52 10.32 18.23
CA GLY A 158 7.96 10.15 18.17
C GLY A 158 8.63 10.81 16.98
N GLY A 159 9.75 10.23 16.58
CA GLY A 159 10.64 10.67 15.53
C GLY A 159 11.87 11.45 16.01
N TRP A 160 12.78 11.75 15.10
CA TRP A 160 13.96 12.56 15.35
C TRP A 160 13.73 14.00 14.88
N SER A 161 14.02 15.00 15.72
CA SER A 161 13.85 16.43 15.38
C SER A 161 15.05 17.06 14.67
N GLY A 162 16.21 16.39 14.70
CA GLY A 162 17.51 17.00 14.37
C GLY A 162 18.36 17.21 15.62
N GLU A 163 17.71 17.45 16.77
CA GLU A 163 18.38 17.71 18.05
C GLU A 163 18.09 16.63 19.10
N SER A 164 16.89 16.06 19.08
CA SER A 164 16.41 15.11 20.09
C SER A 164 15.40 14.11 19.51
N PHE A 165 15.32 12.94 20.16
CA PHE A 165 14.24 11.99 19.93
C PHE A 165 12.98 12.54 20.59
N CYS A 166 11.90 12.57 19.83
CA CYS A 166 10.61 13.06 20.30
C CYS A 166 9.91 11.94 21.08
N ASP A 167 9.18 12.31 22.14
CA ASP A 167 8.32 11.44 22.96
C ASP A 167 6.86 11.92 22.97
N SER A 168 6.57 12.97 22.20
CA SER A 168 5.31 13.69 22.32
C SER A 168 4.28 13.16 21.33
N LEU A 169 3.09 12.86 21.84
CA LEU A 169 1.90 12.54 21.06
C LEU A 169 1.20 13.82 20.60
N TYR A 170 0.96 13.92 19.30
CA TYR A 170 0.15 14.97 18.70
C TYR A 170 -1.01 14.38 17.93
N ILE A 171 -2.18 15.00 18.02
CA ILE A 171 -3.35 14.67 17.21
C ILE A 171 -3.56 15.79 16.19
N LEU A 172 -3.58 15.42 14.91
CA LEU A 172 -4.01 16.29 13.82
C LEU A 172 -5.48 16.04 13.54
N ASP A 173 -6.28 17.06 13.80
CA ASP A 173 -7.66 17.14 13.33
C ASP A 173 -7.66 17.53 11.85
N THR A 174 -8.07 16.64 10.96
CA THR A 174 -8.05 16.85 9.51
C THR A 174 -9.29 17.58 8.98
N CYS A 175 -10.29 17.83 9.83
CA CYS A 175 -11.46 18.65 9.48
C CYS A 175 -11.22 20.12 9.79
N ALA A 176 -10.71 20.40 11.00
CA ALA A 176 -10.38 21.74 11.45
C ALA A 176 -8.95 22.15 11.07
N TRP A 177 -8.14 21.19 10.59
CA TRP A 177 -6.72 21.36 10.31
C TRP A 177 -5.99 21.96 11.50
N SER A 178 -6.15 21.34 12.67
CA SER A 178 -5.59 21.84 13.92
C SER A 178 -4.83 20.78 14.68
N TRP A 179 -3.70 21.16 15.28
CA TRP A 179 -2.91 20.28 16.13
C TRP A 179 -3.28 20.43 17.60
N THR A 180 -3.35 19.29 18.28
CA THR A 180 -3.45 19.20 19.74
C THR A 180 -2.31 18.34 20.27
N LYS A 181 -1.48 18.89 21.16
CA LYS A 181 -0.53 18.08 21.94
C LYS A 181 -1.31 17.34 23.01
N VAL A 182 -1.14 16.02 23.09
CA VAL A 182 -1.79 15.18 24.09
C VAL A 182 -0.79 14.85 25.18
N GLU A 183 -1.12 15.22 26.41
CA GLU A 183 -0.37 14.77 27.59
C GLU A 183 -0.68 13.29 27.82
N THR A 184 0.38 12.50 27.92
CA THR A 184 0.35 11.06 28.21
C THR A 184 0.97 10.81 29.57
N PHE A 185 0.59 9.70 30.19
CA PHE A 185 1.01 9.30 31.54
C PHE A 185 1.77 7.97 31.49
N GLY A 186 2.72 7.78 32.40
CA GLY A 186 3.60 6.60 32.40
C GLY A 186 4.92 6.85 31.66
N ILE A 187 5.63 5.76 31.34
CA ILE A 187 6.97 5.83 30.72
C ILE A 187 6.83 5.78 29.20
N SER A 188 6.95 6.93 28.57
CA SER A 188 6.89 7.11 27.12
C SER A 188 8.25 6.80 26.47
N PRO A 189 8.32 5.98 25.40
CA PRO A 189 9.58 5.69 24.72
C PRO A 189 9.97 6.81 23.73
N GLN A 190 11.23 7.25 23.76
CA GLN A 190 11.77 8.26 22.84
C GLN A 190 12.34 7.59 21.58
N LEU A 191 11.54 7.41 20.53
CA LEU A 191 11.89 6.56 19.38
C LEU A 191 11.72 7.24 18.02
N ALA A 192 12.62 6.94 17.09
CA ALA A 192 12.48 7.18 15.65
C ALA A 192 12.62 5.87 14.87
N ASP A 193 12.22 5.86 13.60
CA ASP A 193 12.21 4.70 12.68
C ASP A 193 11.44 3.48 13.23
N HIS A 194 10.51 3.73 14.16
CA HIS A 194 9.61 2.73 14.72
C HIS A 194 8.36 2.59 13.84
N THR A 195 7.70 1.45 13.97
CA THR A 195 6.39 1.21 13.38
C THR A 195 5.29 1.47 14.40
N CYS A 196 4.10 1.85 13.93
CA CYS A 196 2.91 1.94 14.78
C CYS A 196 1.70 1.37 14.07
N TYR A 197 0.88 0.63 14.81
CA TYR A 197 -0.46 0.25 14.36
C TYR A 197 -1.47 0.45 15.48
N MET A 198 -2.73 0.64 15.09
CA MET A 198 -3.84 0.74 16.02
C MET A 198 -4.58 -0.59 16.15
N LYS A 199 -4.87 -0.97 17.39
CA LYS A 199 -5.83 -2.03 17.71
C LYS A 199 -6.80 -1.51 18.73
N GLU A 200 -8.07 -1.44 18.32
CA GLU A 200 -9.14 -0.86 19.16
C GLU A 200 -8.78 0.57 19.54
N TRP A 201 -8.50 0.84 20.82
CA TRP A 201 -8.11 2.17 21.32
C TRP A 201 -6.65 2.26 21.76
N TRP A 202 -5.85 1.27 21.37
CA TRP A 202 -4.44 1.20 21.69
C TRP A 202 -3.59 1.47 20.46
N LEU A 203 -2.60 2.36 20.63
CA LEU A 203 -1.49 2.49 19.71
C LEU A 203 -0.37 1.57 20.18
N HIS A 204 0.12 0.71 19.31
CA HIS A 204 1.23 -0.20 19.57
C HIS A 204 2.43 0.24 18.75
N PHE A 205 3.58 0.40 19.41
CA PHE A 205 4.82 0.87 18.80
C PHE A 205 5.87 -0.23 18.91
N SER A 206 6.51 -0.61 17.81
CA SER A 206 7.55 -1.65 17.79
C SER A 206 8.80 -1.18 17.07
N GLY A 207 9.95 -1.70 17.49
CA GLY A 207 11.23 -1.29 16.94
C GLY A 207 11.52 0.19 17.20
N GLY A 208 12.33 0.76 16.33
CA GLY A 208 12.89 2.09 16.43
C GLY A 208 14.22 2.15 17.17
N PHE A 209 14.83 3.32 17.08
CA PHE A 209 16.04 3.69 17.78
C PHE A 209 15.80 5.00 18.53
N GLY A 210 16.39 5.12 19.72
CA GLY A 210 16.21 6.22 20.64
C GLY A 210 17.48 6.62 21.35
N ALA A 211 17.35 7.49 22.35
CA ALA A 211 18.47 7.97 23.16
C ALA A 211 19.20 6.82 23.91
N ASP A 212 18.45 5.79 24.31
CA ASP A 212 18.96 4.61 25.02
C ASP A 212 19.44 3.50 24.06
N GLY A 213 19.47 3.78 22.75
CA GLY A 213 19.85 2.84 21.72
C GLY A 213 18.66 2.17 21.05
N GLU A 214 18.86 0.92 20.67
CA GLU A 214 17.91 0.12 19.88
C GLU A 214 16.73 -0.31 20.75
N ASN A 215 15.50 -0.17 20.24
CA ASN A 215 14.30 -0.59 20.96
C ASN A 215 13.86 -1.99 20.52
N ALA A 216 14.16 -2.98 21.35
CA ALA A 216 13.72 -4.36 21.15
C ALA A 216 12.30 -4.65 21.68
N MET A 217 11.62 -3.67 22.27
CA MET A 217 10.34 -3.87 22.96
C MET A 217 9.16 -3.28 22.18
N THR A 218 7.97 -3.87 22.36
CA THR A 218 6.72 -3.28 21.95
C THR A 218 6.12 -2.46 23.09
N HIS A 219 5.83 -1.20 22.83
CA HIS A 219 5.19 -0.27 23.76
C HIS A 219 3.74 -0.06 23.36
N SER A 220 2.84 0.13 24.32
CA SER A 220 1.43 0.36 24.02
C SER A 220 0.91 1.58 24.78
N LEU A 221 0.14 2.43 24.09
CA LEU A 221 -0.51 3.60 24.66
C LEU A 221 -2.02 3.47 24.49
N ASP A 222 -2.75 3.53 25.59
CA ASP A 222 -4.21 3.61 25.57
C ASP A 222 -4.64 5.06 25.27
N LEU A 223 -5.36 5.26 24.17
CA LEU A 223 -5.86 6.58 23.78
C LEU A 223 -7.01 7.08 24.65
N VAL A 224 -7.68 6.20 25.41
CA VAL A 224 -8.77 6.57 26.30
C VAL A 224 -8.24 7.12 27.62
N THR A 225 -7.37 6.36 28.30
CA THR A 225 -6.76 6.78 29.57
C THR A 225 -5.55 7.69 29.38
N LYS A 226 -4.93 7.66 28.18
CA LYS A 226 -3.66 8.30 27.85
C LYS A 226 -2.49 7.72 28.63
N GLU A 227 -2.64 6.51 29.15
CA GLU A 227 -1.62 5.81 29.92
C GLU A 227 -0.82 4.86 29.04
N TRP A 228 0.50 4.94 29.15
CA TRP A 228 1.42 3.94 28.64
C TRP A 228 1.32 2.69 29.50
N SER A 229 1.22 1.52 28.86
CA SER A 229 1.21 0.24 29.55
C SER A 229 2.51 0.06 30.36
N GLU A 230 2.40 -0.32 31.64
CA GLU A 230 3.57 -0.63 32.47
C GLU A 230 4.44 -1.70 31.80
N GLN A 231 5.75 -1.45 31.80
CA GLN A 231 6.75 -2.41 31.37
C GLN A 231 6.63 -3.63 32.29
N ALA A 232 6.24 -4.79 31.77
CA ALA A 232 6.42 -6.01 32.54
C ALA A 232 7.94 -6.19 32.75
N GLU A 233 8.44 -5.98 33.97
CA GLU A 233 9.86 -6.15 34.40
C GLU A 233 10.40 -7.60 34.23
N SER A 234 9.78 -8.42 33.38
CA SER A 234 10.18 -9.79 33.10
C SER A 234 9.87 -10.23 31.68
N GLY A 235 10.23 -9.45 30.65
CA GLY A 235 10.36 -9.96 29.26
C GLY A 235 9.14 -10.68 28.68
N ARG A 236 7.94 -10.44 29.20
CA ARG A 236 6.69 -11.10 28.81
C ARG A 236 5.54 -10.13 28.95
N THR A 237 5.39 -9.26 27.96
CA THR A 237 4.11 -8.60 27.68
C THR A 237 3.15 -9.67 27.17
N ALA A 238 2.32 -10.20 28.08
CA ALA A 238 1.41 -11.32 27.86
C ALA A 238 0.25 -11.06 26.87
N LEU A 239 0.29 -10.00 26.07
CA LEU A 239 -0.66 -9.78 24.97
C LEU A 239 -0.07 -10.05 23.58
N LEU A 240 1.26 -10.00 23.45
CA LEU A 240 2.00 -10.25 22.22
C LEU A 240 3.40 -10.76 22.61
N ASP A 241 3.52 -12.04 22.92
CA ASP A 241 4.82 -12.70 23.14
C ASP A 241 5.55 -12.80 21.80
N PHE A 242 6.07 -11.67 21.30
CA PHE A 242 7.01 -11.62 20.18
C PHE A 242 8.41 -12.04 20.65
N SER A 243 8.51 -13.22 21.26
CA SER A 243 9.77 -13.93 21.32
C SER A 243 9.99 -14.55 19.95
N LEU A 244 10.77 -13.92 19.04
CA LEU A 244 11.48 -14.59 17.93
C LEU A 244 12.40 -13.58 17.20
N ASP A 245 13.68 -13.96 17.13
CA ASP A 245 14.84 -13.43 16.37
C ASP A 245 14.96 -11.91 16.10
N ARG A 246 15.60 -11.29 17.10
CA ARG A 246 16.18 -9.94 17.21
C ARG A 246 17.16 -9.56 16.08
N ILE A 247 16.68 -9.22 14.88
CA ILE A 247 17.55 -8.60 13.86
C ILE A 247 16.97 -7.30 13.31
N ALA A 248 15.64 -7.15 13.28
CA ALA A 248 14.99 -5.98 12.70
C ALA A 248 14.54 -4.99 13.77
N GLU A 249 15.39 -3.99 14.04
CA GLU A 249 15.13 -2.98 15.06
C GLU A 249 14.66 -1.67 14.42
N VAL A 250 15.14 -1.32 13.23
CA VAL A 250 14.71 -0.12 12.50
C VAL A 250 14.39 -0.41 11.05
N GLY A 251 13.53 0.45 10.46
CA GLY A 251 13.21 0.39 9.03
C GLY A 251 12.44 -0.86 8.60
N GLN A 252 11.85 -1.59 9.54
CA GLN A 252 10.86 -2.63 9.25
C GLN A 252 9.52 -2.00 8.87
N SER A 253 8.71 -2.73 8.10
CA SER A 253 7.29 -2.39 7.93
C SER A 253 6.42 -3.34 8.73
N GLU A 254 5.47 -2.78 9.47
CA GLU A 254 4.43 -3.54 10.17
C GLU A 254 3.05 -3.04 9.75
N LEU A 255 2.17 -3.98 9.43
CA LEU A 255 0.81 -3.69 8.99
C LEU A 255 -0.16 -4.70 9.59
N ARG A 256 -1.25 -4.20 10.17
CA ARG A 256 -2.36 -5.04 10.61
C ARG A 256 -3.36 -5.20 9.48
N ILE A 257 -3.71 -6.45 9.16
CA ILE A 257 -4.67 -6.81 8.12
C ILE A 257 -5.60 -7.90 8.64
N GLY A 258 -6.84 -7.51 8.93
CA GLY A 258 -7.81 -8.39 9.60
C GLY A 258 -7.26 -8.92 10.93
N PRO A 259 -7.18 -10.25 11.12
CA PRO A 259 -6.63 -10.84 12.32
C PRO A 259 -5.10 -10.96 12.29
N TYR A 260 -4.42 -10.59 11.20
CA TYR A 260 -2.97 -10.76 11.06
C TYR A 260 -2.21 -9.47 11.36
N LEU A 261 -1.05 -9.61 12.01
CA LEU A 261 0.03 -8.63 11.95
C LEU A 261 1.08 -9.16 10.98
N VAL A 262 1.38 -8.38 9.95
CA VAL A 262 2.43 -8.67 8.96
C VAL A 262 3.64 -7.82 9.29
N ARG A 263 4.83 -8.45 9.37
CA ARG A 263 6.12 -7.78 9.54
C ARG A 263 7.03 -8.13 8.37
N PHE A 264 7.73 -7.14 7.84
CA PHE A 264 8.63 -7.28 6.71
C PHE A 264 9.95 -6.55 6.97
N GLY A 265 11.06 -7.25 6.68
CA GLY A 265 12.44 -6.76 6.70
C GLY A 265 12.87 -6.08 8.00
N GLY A 266 13.74 -5.07 7.85
CA GLY A 266 14.35 -4.28 8.91
C GLY A 266 15.87 -4.51 9.01
N CYS A 267 16.53 -3.74 9.86
CA CYS A 267 17.97 -3.85 10.10
C CYS A 267 18.34 -3.48 11.55
N ASP A 268 19.55 -3.84 11.94
CA ASP A 268 20.18 -3.37 13.19
C ASP A 268 20.64 -1.90 13.06
N VAL A 269 21.16 -1.35 14.14
CA VAL A 269 21.70 0.02 14.20
C VAL A 269 23.16 0.03 14.67
N SER A 270 23.78 -1.15 14.71
CA SER A 270 25.08 -1.47 15.30
C SER A 270 26.27 -0.61 14.86
N SER A 271 26.18 0.03 13.68
CA SER A 271 27.32 0.68 13.02
C SER A 271 27.11 2.16 12.65
N GLY A 272 25.94 2.75 12.93
CA GLY A 272 25.62 4.15 12.62
C GLY A 272 25.51 4.48 11.11
N LEU A 273 26.37 3.91 10.28
CA LEU A 273 26.35 3.95 8.82
C LEU A 273 25.44 2.86 8.26
N TYR A 274 24.74 3.13 7.16
CA TYR A 274 23.79 2.17 6.60
C TYR A 274 24.48 1.00 5.88
N GLU A 275 25.70 1.20 5.40
CA GLU A 275 26.48 0.22 4.64
C GLU A 275 27.00 -0.92 5.52
N ASP A 276 27.08 -0.68 6.83
CA ASP A 276 27.65 -1.61 7.80
C ASP A 276 26.56 -2.39 8.57
N ARG A 277 25.29 -1.96 8.50
CA ARG A 277 24.15 -2.58 9.19
C ARG A 277 23.79 -3.96 8.68
N ASN A 278 23.37 -4.85 9.57
CA ASN A 278 22.84 -6.15 9.19
C ASN A 278 21.36 -6.04 8.85
N TYR A 279 21.02 -6.41 7.61
CA TYR A 279 19.66 -6.36 7.09
C TYR A 279 18.98 -7.73 7.27
N SER A 280 17.68 -7.70 7.48
CA SER A 280 16.83 -8.85 7.70
C SER A 280 15.98 -9.16 6.47
N ASN A 281 15.79 -10.44 6.17
CA ASN A 281 14.84 -10.95 5.18
C ASN A 281 13.55 -11.50 5.83
N VAL A 282 13.28 -11.11 7.09
CA VAL A 282 12.06 -11.51 7.79
C VAL A 282 10.81 -11.14 6.99
N LEU A 283 9.95 -12.11 6.75
CA LEU A 283 8.56 -11.91 6.34
C LEU A 283 7.70 -12.82 7.20
N GLU A 284 6.92 -12.22 8.09
CA GLU A 284 6.06 -12.94 9.02
C GLU A 284 4.64 -12.41 8.95
N ALA A 285 3.65 -13.31 9.02
CA ALA A 285 2.25 -12.97 9.19
C ALA A 285 1.71 -13.79 10.37
N ARG A 286 1.44 -13.14 11.50
CA ARG A 286 0.96 -13.79 12.73
C ARG A 286 -0.45 -13.38 13.06
N GLN A 287 -1.27 -14.33 13.48
CA GLN A 287 -2.61 -14.04 13.91
C GLN A 287 -2.60 -13.43 15.33
N ILE A 288 -3.16 -12.23 15.48
CA ILE A 288 -3.41 -11.59 16.76
C ILE A 288 -4.65 -12.27 17.37
N ARG A 289 -4.49 -13.11 18.39
CA ARG A 289 -5.62 -13.73 19.09
C ARG A 289 -6.46 -12.64 19.79
N GLY A 290 -7.79 -12.71 19.62
CA GLY A 290 -8.77 -11.85 20.29
C GLY A 290 -8.98 -12.29 21.74
N GLY A 291 -9.33 -11.34 22.61
CA GLY A 291 -9.24 -11.45 24.07
C GLY A 291 -10.08 -12.53 24.74
N GLU A 292 -9.46 -13.16 25.74
CA GLU A 292 -9.96 -13.34 27.11
C GLU A 292 -8.71 -13.40 28.00
N ASP A 293 -8.76 -12.80 29.19
CA ASP A 293 -7.66 -12.78 30.16
C ASP A 293 -7.07 -14.19 30.37
N ALA A 294 -5.95 -14.49 29.71
CA ALA A 294 -5.26 -15.75 29.90
C ALA A 294 -4.44 -15.69 31.19
N LYS A 295 -5.06 -16.08 32.32
CA LYS A 295 -4.31 -16.50 33.52
C LYS A 295 -3.46 -17.72 33.17
N ILE A 296 -2.15 -17.54 33.02
CA ILE A 296 -1.20 -18.64 32.82
C ILE A 296 -0.87 -19.28 34.19
N PRO A 297 -0.90 -20.62 34.34
CA PRO A 297 -0.51 -21.27 35.59
C PRO A 297 0.99 -21.11 35.84
N SER A 298 1.34 -20.74 37.07
CA SER A 298 2.70 -20.75 37.59
C SER A 298 3.29 -22.17 37.57
N LYS A 299 4.20 -22.46 36.63
CA LYS A 299 5.42 -23.28 36.84
C LYS A 299 6.17 -23.43 35.52
N ALA A 300 7.25 -22.67 35.40
CA ALA A 300 8.29 -22.90 34.41
C ALA A 300 9.13 -24.11 34.83
N THR A 301 9.30 -25.07 33.94
CA THR A 301 10.46 -25.96 33.95
C THR A 301 10.98 -26.11 32.54
N HIS A 302 12.24 -25.73 32.37
CA HIS A 302 13.09 -26.05 31.23
C HIS A 302 12.95 -27.52 30.83
N HIS A 303 12.71 -27.81 29.55
CA HIS A 303 13.37 -28.91 28.85
C HIS A 303 13.28 -28.75 27.33
N ASN A 304 14.44 -28.86 26.69
CA ASN A 304 14.59 -29.21 25.29
C ASN A 304 13.88 -30.54 25.01
N ARG A 305 12.73 -30.49 24.33
CA ARG A 305 12.27 -31.54 23.42
C ARG A 305 11.07 -31.04 22.63
N ALA A 306 11.13 -31.24 21.31
CA ALA A 306 10.03 -31.02 20.41
C ALA A 306 8.77 -31.79 20.85
N SER A 307 7.63 -31.08 20.94
CA SER A 307 6.28 -31.61 20.66
C SER A 307 5.26 -30.48 20.54
N SER A 308 4.93 -30.14 19.28
CA SER A 308 3.61 -29.76 18.74
C SER A 308 2.53 -29.13 19.63
N SER A 309 2.13 -27.90 19.30
CA SER A 309 0.74 -27.52 18.91
C SER A 309 0.52 -26.00 18.72
N ASP A 310 1.58 -25.21 18.48
CA ASP A 310 1.42 -23.95 17.76
C ASP A 310 1.33 -24.24 16.27
N VAL A 311 0.19 -23.92 15.63
CA VAL A 311 0.12 -23.87 14.16
C VAL A 311 0.86 -22.61 13.70
N ASN A 312 2.19 -22.66 13.82
CA ASN A 312 3.08 -21.88 12.96
C ASN A 312 2.79 -22.38 11.54
N TYR A 313 2.15 -21.54 10.72
CA TYR A 313 2.38 -21.68 9.29
C TYR A 313 3.89 -21.52 9.13
N GLY A 314 4.57 -22.62 8.77
CA GLY A 314 6.02 -22.64 8.69
C GLY A 314 6.55 -21.47 7.85
N PRO A 315 7.81 -21.08 8.03
CA PRO A 315 8.39 -19.95 7.32
C PRO A 315 8.07 -20.06 5.83
N VAL A 316 7.38 -19.04 5.28
CA VAL A 316 7.40 -18.80 3.83
C VAL A 316 8.87 -18.80 3.46
N GLN A 317 9.26 -19.65 2.50
CA GLN A 317 10.66 -19.92 2.13
C GLN A 317 11.51 -18.64 2.20
N VAL A 318 12.26 -18.47 3.30
CA VAL A 318 12.90 -17.20 3.72
C VAL A 318 14.00 -16.78 2.74
N ASP A 319 14.45 -17.72 1.91
CA ASP A 319 15.52 -17.55 0.93
C ASP A 319 15.10 -16.78 -0.35
N LEU A 320 13.80 -16.49 -0.53
CA LEU A 320 13.33 -15.78 -1.73
C LEU A 320 13.44 -14.26 -1.61
N ILE A 321 13.43 -13.71 -0.39
CA ILE A 321 13.38 -12.26 -0.17
C ILE A 321 14.78 -11.77 0.15
N SER A 322 15.28 -10.82 -0.65
CA SER A 322 16.54 -10.15 -0.34
C SER A 322 16.41 -9.35 0.97
N PRO A 323 17.35 -9.52 1.92
CA PRO A 323 17.35 -8.76 3.17
C PRO A 323 17.30 -7.25 2.91
N ARG A 324 16.40 -6.54 3.58
CA ARG A 324 16.16 -5.11 3.31
C ARG A 324 15.48 -4.36 4.44
N ALA A 325 15.67 -3.05 4.49
CA ALA A 325 14.99 -2.13 5.40
C ALA A 325 14.54 -0.87 4.65
N TYR A 326 13.72 -0.04 5.32
CA TYR A 326 13.20 1.23 4.82
C TYR A 326 12.40 1.10 3.51
N HIS A 327 11.76 -0.06 3.33
CA HIS A 327 10.71 -0.28 2.35
C HIS A 327 9.38 0.24 2.92
N SER A 328 8.35 0.35 2.08
CA SER A 328 6.99 0.65 2.54
C SER A 328 6.02 -0.47 2.18
N CYS A 329 5.12 -0.79 3.11
CA CYS A 329 4.04 -1.75 2.92
C CYS A 329 2.67 -1.09 2.98
N THR A 330 1.73 -1.57 2.17
CA THR A 330 0.33 -1.14 2.22
C THR A 330 -0.62 -2.31 1.96
N GLN A 331 -1.80 -2.25 2.55
CA GLN A 331 -2.86 -3.22 2.26
C GLN A 331 -3.39 -2.94 0.85
N ALA A 332 -3.49 -3.94 -0.03
CA ALA A 332 -4.16 -3.77 -1.33
C ALA A 332 -5.55 -4.42 -1.38
N SER A 333 -5.78 -5.46 -0.59
CA SER A 333 -7.09 -6.10 -0.44
C SER A 333 -7.22 -6.75 0.94
N LYS A 334 -8.31 -7.47 1.19
CA LYS A 334 -8.56 -8.15 2.49
C LYS A 334 -7.44 -9.10 2.93
N PHE A 335 -6.74 -9.71 1.97
CA PHE A 335 -5.68 -10.68 2.22
C PHE A 335 -4.42 -10.40 1.39
N CYS A 336 -4.27 -9.19 0.85
CA CYS A 336 -3.14 -8.83 0.01
C CYS A 336 -2.41 -7.63 0.60
N VAL A 337 -1.11 -7.78 0.80
CA VAL A 337 -0.19 -6.71 1.17
C VAL A 337 0.76 -6.48 0.00
N LEU A 338 0.99 -5.23 -0.33
CA LEU A 338 2.03 -4.84 -1.27
C LEU A 338 3.21 -4.27 -0.49
N ALA A 339 4.43 -4.64 -0.85
CA ALA A 339 5.64 -4.03 -0.34
C ALA A 339 6.50 -3.52 -1.51
N TYR A 340 7.05 -2.32 -1.39
CA TYR A 340 7.87 -1.74 -2.45
C TYR A 340 9.22 -1.25 -1.92
N GLY A 341 10.26 -1.50 -2.71
CA GLY A 341 11.59 -0.95 -2.55
C GLY A 341 12.32 -1.33 -1.26
N GLY A 342 12.97 -0.34 -0.64
CA GLY A 342 13.89 -0.50 0.49
C GLY A 342 15.35 -0.51 0.05
N ARG A 343 16.25 -0.84 0.97
CA ARG A 343 17.70 -0.93 0.70
C ARG A 343 18.37 -2.04 1.49
N ASP A 344 19.57 -2.40 1.04
CA ASP A 344 20.57 -3.16 1.79
C ASP A 344 21.88 -2.36 1.91
N LYS A 345 22.98 -3.06 2.19
CA LYS A 345 24.33 -2.48 2.28
C LYS A 345 24.82 -1.86 0.97
N ALA A 346 24.43 -2.42 -0.16
CA ALA A 346 25.01 -2.13 -1.47
C ALA A 346 24.10 -1.30 -2.38
N GLN A 347 22.78 -1.51 -2.30
CA GLN A 347 21.82 -1.00 -3.27
C GLN A 347 20.46 -0.64 -2.66
N ALA A 348 19.72 0.19 -3.39
CA ALA A 348 18.29 0.37 -3.19
C ALA A 348 17.55 -0.63 -4.08
N PHE A 349 16.35 -1.02 -3.67
CA PHE A 349 15.48 -1.92 -4.43
C PHE A 349 14.32 -1.15 -5.07
N GLY A 350 13.88 -1.58 -6.24
CA GLY A 350 12.76 -1.00 -7.00
C GLY A 350 11.69 -2.03 -7.39
N ASP A 351 11.73 -3.20 -6.75
CA ASP A 351 10.80 -4.30 -6.93
C ASP A 351 9.53 -4.12 -6.10
N LEU A 352 8.42 -4.59 -6.68
CA LEU A 352 7.12 -4.69 -6.02
C LEU A 352 6.88 -6.15 -5.59
N TRP A 353 6.62 -6.35 -4.30
CA TRP A 353 6.24 -7.63 -3.72
C TRP A 353 4.73 -7.67 -3.49
N ILE A 354 4.10 -8.76 -3.92
CA ILE A 354 2.70 -9.06 -3.67
C ILE A 354 2.63 -10.21 -2.68
N ILE A 355 2.17 -9.93 -1.47
CA ILE A 355 2.14 -10.87 -0.35
C ILE A 355 0.68 -11.25 -0.10
N MET A 356 0.33 -12.50 -0.41
CA MET A 356 -1.00 -13.06 -0.18
C MET A 356 -1.06 -13.80 1.15
N LEU A 357 -2.05 -13.46 1.97
CA LEU A 357 -2.32 -14.10 3.25
C LEU A 357 -3.39 -15.19 3.10
N PRO A 358 -3.33 -16.24 3.93
CA PRO A 358 -4.33 -17.29 3.90
C PRO A 358 -5.72 -16.76 4.30
N GLU A 359 -6.74 -17.12 3.51
CA GLU A 359 -8.14 -16.72 3.74
C GLU A 359 -8.80 -17.47 4.91
N LYS A 360 -8.34 -18.70 5.20
CA LYS A 360 -8.89 -19.54 6.28
C LYS A 360 -8.24 -19.23 7.62
N ILE A 361 -9.04 -18.68 8.53
CA ILE A 361 -8.74 -18.70 9.97
C ILE A 361 -8.72 -20.16 10.42
N VAL A 362 -7.56 -20.70 10.79
CA VAL A 362 -7.51 -22.00 11.46
C VAL A 362 -8.00 -21.79 12.88
N LEU A 363 -9.30 -22.02 13.08
CA LEU A 363 -9.83 -22.29 14.41
C LEU A 363 -9.38 -23.72 14.77
N ASP A 364 -8.53 -23.85 15.79
CA ASP A 364 -8.10 -25.15 16.31
C ASP A 364 -9.33 -26.02 16.63
N GLN A 365 -9.57 -27.03 15.79
CA GLN A 365 -10.51 -28.09 16.09
C GLN A 365 -9.87 -29.06 17.10
N GLN A 366 -9.86 -28.70 18.39
CA GLN A 366 -9.69 -29.68 19.46
C GLN A 366 -10.56 -29.32 20.67
N ALA A 367 -11.82 -29.76 20.64
CA ALA A 367 -12.48 -30.50 21.71
C ALA A 367 -13.93 -30.77 21.29
N GLY A 368 -14.30 -32.04 21.20
CA GLY A 368 -15.67 -32.44 20.92
C GLY A 368 -16.62 -31.94 22.01
N SER A 369 -17.63 -31.18 21.61
CA SER A 369 -18.88 -31.02 22.34
C SER A 369 -19.98 -30.75 21.33
N LYS A 370 -20.95 -31.66 21.25
CA LYS A 370 -22.17 -31.48 20.48
C LYS A 370 -22.97 -30.33 21.10
N THR A 371 -23.17 -29.23 20.36
CA THR A 371 -24.30 -28.32 20.59
C THR A 371 -24.77 -27.76 19.26
N GLU A 372 -26.09 -27.64 19.17
CA GLU A 372 -26.91 -27.59 17.96
C GLU A 372 -26.71 -26.35 17.08
N SER A 373 -26.99 -26.56 15.79
CA SER A 373 -27.06 -25.54 14.75
C SER A 373 -28.11 -24.47 15.06
N ARG A 374 -27.68 -23.21 15.16
CA ARG A 374 -28.55 -22.06 14.98
C ARG A 374 -28.09 -21.28 13.76
N SER A 375 -28.95 -21.26 12.74
CA SER A 375 -28.81 -20.49 11.51
C SER A 375 -28.75 -19.00 11.83
N VAL A 376 -27.69 -18.32 11.39
CA VAL A 376 -27.60 -16.86 11.38
C VAL A 376 -27.67 -16.41 9.91
N GLU A 377 -28.68 -15.62 9.59
CA GLU A 377 -28.87 -15.02 8.27
C GLU A 377 -27.77 -14.00 7.94
N PRO A 378 -27.42 -13.81 6.66
CA PRO A 378 -26.39 -12.86 6.24
C PRO A 378 -27.01 -11.49 6.02
N ASN A 379 -26.94 -10.60 7.01
CA ASN A 379 -27.12 -9.15 6.84
C ASN A 379 -26.58 -8.38 8.06
N GLU A 380 -25.26 -8.33 8.20
CA GLU A 380 -24.62 -7.26 8.96
C GLU A 380 -23.43 -6.74 8.15
N VAL A 381 -23.57 -5.51 7.65
CA VAL A 381 -22.46 -4.68 7.19
C VAL A 381 -21.60 -4.40 8.42
N VAL A 382 -20.50 -5.13 8.57
CA VAL A 382 -19.54 -4.95 9.66
C VAL A 382 -18.79 -3.64 9.44
N LEU A 383 -19.33 -2.55 9.99
CA LEU A 383 -18.61 -1.30 10.21
C LEU A 383 -17.50 -1.56 11.24
N HIS A 384 -16.29 -1.84 10.75
CA HIS A 384 -15.09 -1.87 11.56
C HIS A 384 -14.71 -0.44 11.98
N SER A 385 -15.29 0.06 13.08
CA SER A 385 -14.71 1.04 14.01
C SER A 385 -15.74 1.40 15.09
N ARG A 386 -15.75 0.67 16.21
CA ARG A 386 -16.51 1.11 17.39
C ARG A 386 -15.70 2.17 18.13
N VAL A 387 -16.10 3.43 17.98
CA VAL A 387 -15.59 4.57 18.76
C VAL A 387 -15.87 4.37 20.24
N HIS A 388 -14.85 4.50 21.10
CA HIS A 388 -15.05 4.34 22.54
C HIS A 388 -15.93 5.49 23.08
N PRO A 389 -16.98 5.20 23.88
CA PRO A 389 -17.94 6.21 24.33
C PRO A 389 -17.36 7.43 25.05
N SER A 390 -16.20 7.30 25.70
CA SER A 390 -15.54 8.41 26.38
C SER A 390 -14.86 9.42 25.44
N LEU A 391 -14.58 9.04 24.19
CA LEU A 391 -14.07 9.93 23.15
C LEU A 391 -15.21 10.57 22.33
N LEU A 392 -16.45 10.12 22.52
CA LEU A 392 -17.68 10.65 21.91
C LEU A 392 -18.12 12.02 22.48
N GLN A 393 -17.28 12.77 23.20
CA GLN A 393 -17.56 14.19 23.47
C GLN A 393 -17.39 14.98 22.15
N GLY A 394 -18.35 14.79 21.24
CA GLY A 394 -18.30 15.19 19.84
C GLY A 394 -19.33 14.49 18.94
N THR A 395 -20.27 13.67 19.44
CA THR A 395 -21.22 12.83 18.68
C THR A 395 -21.80 13.44 17.39
N ALA A 396 -22.29 14.68 17.43
CA ALA A 396 -22.86 15.34 16.24
C ALA A 396 -21.86 15.63 15.12
N ARG A 397 -20.56 15.66 15.43
CA ARG A 397 -19.48 15.86 14.46
C ARG A 397 -19.15 14.56 13.75
N GLU A 398 -19.05 13.46 14.49
CA GLU A 398 -18.79 12.13 13.94
C GLU A 398 -19.98 11.60 13.13
N GLU A 399 -21.22 11.82 13.59
CA GLU A 399 -22.42 11.50 12.80
C GLU A 399 -22.40 12.22 11.45
N ARG A 400 -22.06 13.52 11.42
CA ARG A 400 -21.90 14.26 10.16
C ARG A 400 -20.76 13.74 9.30
N LEU A 401 -19.69 13.21 9.89
CA LEU A 401 -18.58 12.61 9.14
C LEU A 401 -18.95 11.24 8.56
N ILE A 402 -19.68 10.42 9.32
CA ILE A 402 -20.23 9.15 8.85
C ILE A 402 -21.25 9.42 7.76
N GLU A 403 -22.19 10.35 7.95
CA GLU A 403 -23.16 10.74 6.92
C GLU A 403 -22.45 11.27 5.65
N ARG A 404 -21.42 12.09 5.82
CA ARG A 404 -20.64 12.62 4.68
C ARG A 404 -19.82 11.53 4.01
N HIS A 405 -19.25 10.58 4.76
CA HIS A 405 -18.54 9.43 4.21
C HIS A 405 -19.48 8.46 3.50
N VAL A 406 -20.65 8.15 4.07
CA VAL A 406 -21.70 7.33 3.43
C VAL A 406 -22.21 8.00 2.16
N ALA A 407 -22.52 9.31 2.21
CA ALA A 407 -22.93 10.05 1.02
C ALA A 407 -21.82 10.12 -0.04
N ARG A 408 -20.55 10.23 0.37
CA ARG A 408 -19.40 10.21 -0.55
C ARG A 408 -19.12 8.84 -1.13
N SER A 409 -19.21 7.78 -0.34
CA SER A 409 -19.09 6.37 -0.76
C SER A 409 -20.16 6.04 -1.81
N GLN A 410 -21.41 6.46 -1.62
CA GLN A 410 -22.45 6.32 -2.64
C GLN A 410 -22.09 7.02 -3.97
N ILE A 411 -21.47 8.20 -3.90
CA ILE A 411 -20.98 8.91 -5.09
C ILE A 411 -19.78 8.16 -5.70
N THR A 412 -18.87 7.63 -4.89
CA THR A 412 -17.71 6.85 -5.34
C THR A 412 -18.15 5.56 -6.04
N ASP A 413 -19.14 4.85 -5.49
CA ASP A 413 -19.76 3.68 -6.11
C ASP A 413 -20.36 4.04 -7.48
N LEU A 414 -21.13 5.12 -7.54
CA LEU A 414 -21.67 5.65 -8.80
C LEU A 414 -20.57 5.99 -9.82
N VAL A 415 -19.47 6.60 -9.38
CA VAL A 415 -18.32 6.94 -10.24
C VAL A 415 -17.58 5.69 -10.70
N SER A 416 -17.43 4.70 -9.84
CA SER A 416 -16.82 3.39 -10.15
C SER A 416 -17.65 2.64 -11.18
N ASP A 417 -18.97 2.60 -10.99
CA ASP A 417 -19.92 2.02 -11.95
C ASP A 417 -19.86 2.73 -13.30
N LEU A 418 -19.78 4.07 -13.29
CA LEU A 418 -19.61 4.85 -14.52
C LEU A 418 -18.28 4.51 -15.21
N ARG A 419 -17.18 4.42 -14.45
CA ARG A 419 -15.85 4.04 -14.99
C ARG A 419 -15.88 2.65 -15.60
N ASN A 420 -16.47 1.67 -14.93
CA ASN A 420 -16.62 0.31 -15.46
C ASN A 420 -17.46 0.31 -16.75
N SER A 421 -18.59 1.04 -16.76
CA SER A 421 -19.42 1.19 -17.96
C SER A 421 -18.68 1.84 -19.13
N VAL A 422 -17.84 2.85 -18.87
CA VAL A 422 -17.01 3.49 -19.88
C VAL A 422 -15.93 2.52 -20.40
N ALA A 423 -15.29 1.76 -19.52
CA ALA A 423 -14.29 0.75 -19.91
C ALA A 423 -14.91 -0.36 -20.79
N ASP A 424 -16.11 -0.83 -20.44
CA ASP A 424 -16.85 -1.82 -21.25
C ASP A 424 -17.26 -1.27 -22.62
N LYS A 425 -17.61 0.02 -22.70
CA LYS A 425 -17.88 0.68 -23.98
C LYS A 425 -16.61 0.83 -24.82
N ASP A 426 -15.47 1.17 -24.20
CA ASP A 426 -14.19 1.30 -24.90
C ASP A 426 -13.70 -0.05 -25.45
N THR A 427 -13.82 -1.13 -24.67
CA THR A 427 -13.47 -2.48 -25.14
C THR A 427 -14.36 -2.93 -26.29
N ASN A 428 -15.67 -2.70 -26.20
CA ASN A 428 -16.61 -2.98 -27.31
C ASN A 428 -16.28 -2.16 -28.57
N LEU A 429 -15.98 -0.86 -28.41
CA LEU A 429 -15.57 0.00 -29.53
C LEU A 429 -14.27 -0.47 -30.18
N LYS A 430 -13.28 -0.92 -29.39
CA LYS A 430 -12.04 -1.52 -29.90
C LYS A 430 -12.32 -2.80 -30.69
N LEU A 431 -13.19 -3.66 -30.19
CA LEU A 431 -13.61 -4.89 -30.87
C LEU A 431 -14.33 -4.59 -32.19
N GLU A 432 -15.27 -3.64 -32.19
CA GLU A 432 -15.95 -3.20 -33.42
C GLU A 432 -14.96 -2.62 -34.43
N ARG A 433 -14.03 -1.77 -33.99
CA ARG A 433 -12.99 -1.22 -34.88
C ARG A 433 -12.14 -2.32 -35.51
N MET A 434 -11.82 -3.38 -34.76
CA MET A 434 -11.08 -4.52 -35.28
C MET A 434 -11.91 -5.29 -36.33
N ASN A 435 -13.19 -5.55 -36.05
CA ASN A 435 -14.09 -6.21 -37.01
C ASN A 435 -14.26 -5.40 -38.31
N HIS A 436 -14.41 -4.07 -38.21
CA HIS A 436 -14.46 -3.21 -39.39
C HIS A 436 -13.15 -3.26 -40.19
N ARG A 437 -12.00 -3.29 -39.50
CA ARG A 437 -10.68 -3.41 -40.15
C ARG A 437 -10.56 -4.71 -40.94
N ASN A 438 -10.93 -5.84 -40.34
CA ASN A 438 -10.94 -7.16 -40.99
C ASN A 438 -11.89 -7.18 -42.19
N LYS A 439 -13.06 -6.55 -42.09
CA LYS A 439 -14.03 -6.45 -43.19
C LYS A 439 -13.49 -5.60 -44.35
N ILE A 440 -12.76 -4.53 -44.06
CA ILE A 440 -12.07 -3.71 -45.07
C ILE A 440 -10.99 -4.53 -45.79
N GLU A 441 -10.19 -5.31 -45.07
CA GLU A 441 -9.18 -6.17 -45.70
C GLU A 441 -9.81 -7.22 -46.60
N TRP A 442 -10.83 -7.93 -46.12
CA TRP A 442 -11.56 -8.89 -46.95
C TRP A 442 -12.12 -8.26 -48.23
N LEU A 443 -12.70 -7.05 -48.14
CA LEU A 443 -13.18 -6.33 -49.33
C LEU A 443 -12.05 -5.97 -50.30
N LYS A 444 -10.85 -5.63 -49.81
CA LYS A 444 -9.69 -5.38 -50.67
C LYS A 444 -9.29 -6.64 -51.43
N GLU A 445 -9.26 -7.80 -50.77
CA GLU A 445 -8.98 -9.09 -51.43
C GLU A 445 -10.00 -9.41 -52.52
N GLN A 446 -11.30 -9.16 -52.27
CA GLN A 446 -12.33 -9.35 -53.30
C GLN A 446 -12.16 -8.41 -54.49
N ILE A 447 -11.81 -7.14 -54.26
CA ILE A 447 -11.53 -6.17 -55.33
C ILE A 447 -10.34 -6.64 -56.17
N GLU A 448 -9.27 -7.11 -55.54
CA GLU A 448 -8.07 -7.61 -56.23
C GLU A 448 -8.37 -8.87 -57.07
N SER A 449 -9.21 -9.77 -56.54
CA SER A 449 -9.71 -10.93 -57.31
C SER A 449 -10.49 -10.49 -58.54
N VAL A 450 -11.42 -9.54 -58.40
CA VAL A 450 -12.22 -9.04 -59.53
C VAL A 450 -11.34 -8.35 -60.57
N GLN A 451 -10.36 -7.55 -60.14
CA GLN A 451 -9.39 -6.92 -61.04
C GLN A 451 -8.60 -7.95 -61.85
N THR A 452 -8.18 -9.04 -61.19
CA THR A 452 -7.46 -10.15 -61.85
C THR A 452 -8.33 -10.81 -62.93
N ASP A 453 -9.59 -11.07 -62.64
CA ASP A 453 -10.51 -11.67 -63.62
C ASP A 453 -10.82 -10.70 -64.77
N LEU A 454 -10.89 -9.40 -64.50
CA LEU A 454 -11.07 -8.37 -65.52
C LEU A 454 -9.87 -8.29 -66.48
N GLN A 455 -8.65 -8.44 -65.96
CA GLN A 455 -7.43 -8.55 -66.77
C GLN A 455 -7.45 -9.80 -67.67
N LYS A 456 -7.89 -10.95 -67.16
CA LYS A 456 -8.04 -12.16 -67.98
C LYS A 456 -9.06 -11.95 -69.10
N LEU A 457 -10.19 -11.35 -68.81
CA LEU A 457 -11.22 -11.02 -69.81
C LEU A 457 -10.69 -10.08 -70.90
N HIS A 458 -9.90 -9.07 -70.53
CA HIS A 458 -9.22 -8.19 -71.49
C HIS A 458 -8.27 -8.99 -72.40
N SER A 459 -7.45 -9.87 -71.84
CA SER A 459 -6.54 -10.72 -72.63
C SER A 459 -7.29 -11.68 -73.58
N TYR A 460 -8.42 -12.26 -73.13
CA TYR A 460 -9.26 -13.08 -74.00
C TYR A 460 -9.88 -12.28 -75.13
N LYS A 461 -10.33 -11.05 -74.85
CA LYS A 461 -10.87 -10.16 -75.88
C LYS A 461 -9.82 -9.81 -76.92
N GLU A 462 -8.61 -9.43 -76.50
CA GLU A 462 -7.49 -9.15 -77.43
C GLU A 462 -7.17 -10.38 -78.30
N SER A 463 -7.18 -11.57 -77.72
CA SER A 463 -6.97 -12.82 -78.46
C SER A 463 -8.09 -13.07 -79.48
N LEU A 464 -9.34 -12.77 -79.12
CA LEU A 464 -10.50 -12.91 -80.01
C LEU A 464 -10.44 -11.91 -81.17
N ASP A 465 -10.07 -10.66 -80.88
CA ASP A 465 -9.90 -9.59 -81.88
C ASP A 465 -8.77 -9.95 -82.88
N GLN A 466 -7.70 -10.60 -82.43
CA GLN A 466 -6.63 -11.12 -83.30
C GLN A 466 -7.12 -12.26 -84.22
N VAL A 467 -7.92 -13.19 -83.70
CA VAL A 467 -8.52 -14.27 -84.49
C VAL A 467 -9.45 -13.71 -85.56
N GLN A 468 -10.30 -12.73 -85.22
CA GLN A 468 -11.18 -12.08 -86.19
C GLN A 468 -10.41 -11.32 -87.28
N GLN A 469 -9.26 -10.72 -86.95
CA GLN A 469 -8.39 -10.10 -87.96
C GLN A 469 -7.81 -11.13 -88.93
N LEU A 470 -7.39 -12.30 -88.45
CA LEU A 470 -6.89 -13.39 -89.30
C LEU A 470 -7.99 -13.95 -90.22
N GLU A 471 -9.19 -14.19 -89.69
CA GLU A 471 -10.34 -14.65 -90.47
C GLU A 471 -10.79 -13.64 -91.54
N SER A 472 -10.62 -12.34 -91.28
CA SER A 472 -10.89 -11.28 -92.27
C SER A 472 -9.78 -11.10 -93.33
N GLY A 473 -8.59 -11.64 -93.08
CA GLY A 473 -7.43 -11.57 -93.99
C GLY A 473 -7.36 -12.73 -94.98
N GLU A 474 -7.90 -13.91 -94.64
CA GLU A 474 -7.95 -15.08 -95.54
C GLU A 474 -9.00 -14.96 -96.66
N GLY A 475 -9.85 -13.93 -96.64
CA GLY A 475 -10.86 -13.67 -97.68
C GLY A 475 -10.33 -12.98 -98.97
N ASN A 476 -9.01 -12.89 -99.16
CA ASN A 476 -8.40 -12.24 -100.34
C ASN A 476 -7.39 -13.12 -101.10
N GLU A 477 -7.27 -14.40 -100.76
CA GLU A 477 -6.56 -15.41 -101.56
C GLU A 477 -7.53 -16.51 -102.01
N GLU A 478 -8.46 -16.15 -102.91
CA GLU A 478 -9.11 -17.10 -103.85
C GLU A 478 -8.69 -16.79 -105.28
#